data_AF-A0A098G529-F1
#
_entry.id   AF-A0A098G529-F1
#
_cell.length_a   1.000
_cell.length_b   1.000
_cell.length_c   1.000
_cell.angle_alpha   90.00
_cell.angle_beta   90.00
_cell.angle_gamma   90.00
#
_symmetry.space_group_name_H-M   'P 1'
#
loop_
_entity.id
_entity.type
_entity.pdbx_description
1 polymer ?
#
loop_
_entity_poly.entity_id
_entity_poly.type
_entity_poly.pdbx_seq_one_letter_code
_entity_poly.pdbx_strand_id
1 'polypeptide(L)'
;MALSDIIISDLVLKQTNAAISESNYHGLRQYLLERKPLLTVTNAINSLLSEQISIERQEFIQKHTQLACEAQRNNDIQEVAADEQEQINDNLLHESYAKELPVLERTMSQLDVKCFVQQGHFERLHSERQELKVNLEQVGQALERNRNERQILSNRYLYGIQFPQGTVHTHPSTVIYPQPYANSGLVLSLQDQIIWDRLLNEENRLNAEQQRLDSLADSKEGEYKRGEQKLNGLLSEKKYAEERYSEVKRQIEFVLPNKEQQRQIRSQERFHRDVARKQDDFTLQQLSPKNQERLRQLIATQDYAQENQRSALMSQVFKTSYSVFTSQLELTLQQGGASKIKFSEREALKTIIEIMKNCNQMEEKEQEINQSLRKEKEQLRMLQQNLADSNEQLRQFITSKPLLIKENERLKEENKQLALSSESAAFHRANSFYSSLFGISCGLISAGIINGAILLNPILLTIPGAFAIVAVVSVIIAIVAHCKKSSNDEQVENNKKIISENESTIFDECKKANDISEVTIPNINAQIEQTANTIALIEQELQQHHQAMSQLLHKAQNVTGAQGKNNVFFLKAGNIDPQAQPSAPIYDESIDDIDSGVGFGNGLR
;
A
#
# COMPACT_ATOMS: atom_id res chain seq x y z
N MET A 1 -39.92 7.53 -32.74
CA MET A 1 -39.32 8.88 -32.57
C MET A 1 -38.67 8.84 -31.21
N ALA A 2 -37.36 9.05 -31.09
CA ALA A 2 -36.70 8.85 -29.80
C ALA A 2 -36.98 10.01 -28.82
N LEU A 3 -36.82 9.79 -27.52
CA LEU A 3 -36.93 10.82 -26.49
C LEU A 3 -35.96 11.99 -26.74
N SER A 4 -34.82 11.68 -27.38
CA SER A 4 -33.83 12.67 -27.85
C SER A 4 -34.34 13.61 -28.93
N ASP A 5 -35.36 13.20 -29.68
CA ASP A 5 -35.90 13.95 -30.82
C ASP A 5 -37.04 14.89 -30.39
N ILE A 6 -37.46 14.82 -29.11
CA ILE A 6 -38.54 15.65 -28.58
C ILE A 6 -38.01 17.05 -28.28
N ILE A 7 -38.49 18.03 -29.04
CA ILE A 7 -38.28 19.45 -28.76
C ILE A 7 -39.26 19.88 -27.67
N ILE A 8 -38.81 19.83 -26.41
CA ILE A 8 -39.67 20.05 -25.24
C ILE A 8 -40.30 21.45 -25.21
N SER A 9 -39.61 22.47 -25.74
CA SER A 9 -40.12 23.83 -25.84
C SER A 9 -41.38 23.93 -26.71
N ASP A 10 -41.40 23.20 -27.83
CA ASP A 10 -42.52 23.20 -28.77
C ASP A 10 -43.72 22.48 -28.15
N LEU A 11 -43.44 21.42 -27.39
CA LEU A 11 -44.47 20.68 -26.67
C LEU A 11 -45.10 21.52 -25.55
N VAL A 12 -44.28 22.23 -24.76
CA VAL A 12 -44.75 23.19 -23.75
C VAL A 12 -45.61 24.27 -24.40
N LEU A 13 -45.14 24.87 -25.50
CA LEU A 13 -45.89 25.90 -26.22
C LEU A 13 -47.24 25.37 -26.74
N LYS A 14 -47.25 24.19 -27.37
CA LYS A 14 -48.46 23.56 -27.92
C LYS A 14 -49.49 23.29 -26.82
N GLN A 15 -49.07 22.67 -25.72
CA GLN A 15 -49.97 22.34 -24.61
C GLN A 15 -50.44 23.60 -23.87
N THR A 16 -49.58 24.61 -23.76
CA THR A 16 -49.95 25.91 -23.17
C THR A 16 -51.01 26.62 -24.02
N ASN A 17 -50.88 26.61 -25.34
CA ASN A 17 -51.89 27.17 -26.25
C ASN A 17 -53.24 26.45 -26.13
N ALA A 18 -53.22 25.12 -26.02
CA ALA A 18 -54.43 24.33 -25.79
C ALA A 18 -55.10 24.74 -24.47
N ALA A 19 -54.35 24.77 -23.37
CA ALA A 19 -54.84 25.18 -22.06
C ALA A 19 -55.44 26.59 -22.06
N ILE A 20 -54.82 27.54 -22.75
CA ILE A 20 -55.34 28.92 -22.88
C ILE A 20 -56.68 28.93 -23.65
N SER A 21 -56.78 28.17 -24.74
CA SER A 21 -57.98 28.14 -25.61
C SER A 21 -59.21 27.48 -24.96
N GLU A 22 -58.97 26.52 -24.08
CA GLU A 22 -60.00 25.77 -23.36
C GLU A 22 -60.49 26.52 -22.12
N SER A 23 -59.65 27.39 -21.55
CA SER A 23 -59.94 28.13 -20.32
C SER A 23 -60.90 29.31 -20.51
N ASN A 24 -61.68 29.60 -19.47
CA ASN A 24 -62.47 30.83 -19.36
C ASN A 24 -61.71 31.92 -18.58
N TYR A 25 -62.30 33.10 -18.44
CA TYR A 25 -61.71 34.21 -17.68
C TYR A 25 -61.26 33.82 -16.26
N HIS A 26 -62.09 33.09 -15.51
CA HIS A 26 -61.78 32.71 -14.14
C HIS A 26 -60.59 31.74 -14.06
N GLY A 27 -60.52 30.76 -14.96
CA GLY A 27 -59.40 29.83 -15.05
C GLY A 27 -58.09 30.52 -15.42
N LEU A 28 -58.10 31.39 -16.44
CA LEU A 28 -56.92 32.17 -16.84
C LEU A 28 -56.43 33.10 -15.74
N ARG A 29 -57.36 33.76 -15.03
CA ARG A 29 -57.05 34.60 -13.87
C ARG A 29 -56.43 33.79 -12.75
N GLN A 30 -56.97 32.60 -12.46
CA GLN A 30 -56.45 31.72 -11.42
C GLN A 30 -55.03 31.27 -11.76
N TYR A 31 -54.78 30.79 -12.98
CA TYR A 31 -53.43 30.38 -13.41
C TYR A 31 -52.40 31.51 -13.35
N LEU A 32 -52.79 32.74 -13.67
CA LEU A 32 -51.93 33.92 -13.51
C LEU A 32 -51.57 34.19 -12.05
N LEU A 33 -52.54 34.09 -11.13
CA LEU A 33 -52.32 34.44 -9.73
C LEU A 33 -51.57 33.35 -8.95
N GLU A 34 -51.68 32.09 -9.36
CA GLU A 34 -51.03 30.96 -8.69
C GLU A 34 -49.53 30.93 -8.91
N ARG A 35 -49.02 31.53 -10.01
CA ARG A 35 -47.58 31.61 -10.32
C ARG A 35 -46.87 30.26 -10.29
N LYS A 36 -47.57 29.21 -10.74
CA LYS A 36 -47.09 27.83 -10.76
C LYS A 36 -47.11 27.26 -12.17
N PRO A 37 -46.31 26.22 -12.45
CA PRO A 37 -46.41 25.44 -13.68
C PRO A 37 -47.84 24.95 -13.87
N LEU A 38 -48.37 25.03 -15.10
CA LEU A 38 -49.75 24.65 -15.36
C LEU A 38 -49.88 23.13 -15.29
N LEU A 39 -50.68 22.63 -14.34
CA LEU A 39 -50.87 21.20 -14.13
C LEU A 39 -51.34 20.46 -15.39
N THR A 40 -52.26 21.07 -16.14
CA THR A 40 -52.76 20.54 -17.42
C THR A 40 -51.63 20.34 -18.44
N VAL A 41 -50.67 21.28 -18.46
CA VAL A 41 -49.51 21.22 -19.35
C VAL A 41 -48.50 20.19 -18.85
N THR A 42 -48.13 20.23 -17.57
CA THR A 42 -47.14 19.33 -16.99
C THR A 42 -47.60 17.87 -17.04
N ASN A 43 -48.88 17.60 -16.75
CA ASN A 43 -49.44 16.24 -16.77
C ASN A 43 -49.53 15.69 -18.20
N ALA A 44 -49.97 16.52 -19.16
CA ALA A 44 -50.04 16.10 -20.57
C ALA A 44 -48.64 15.76 -21.11
N ILE A 45 -47.64 16.59 -20.80
CA ILE A 45 -46.26 16.33 -21.21
C ILE A 45 -45.70 15.10 -20.51
N ASN A 46 -45.92 14.96 -19.21
CA ASN A 46 -45.44 13.81 -18.46
C ASN A 46 -46.04 12.49 -19.00
N SER A 47 -47.33 12.48 -19.33
CA SER A 47 -47.99 11.33 -19.94
C SER A 47 -47.36 10.95 -21.28
N LEU A 48 -47.12 11.94 -22.16
CA LEU A 48 -46.49 11.72 -23.46
C LEU A 48 -45.06 11.19 -23.33
N LEU A 49 -44.26 11.77 -22.43
CA LEU A 49 -42.90 11.30 -22.17
C LEU A 49 -42.89 9.88 -21.60
N SER A 50 -43.81 9.57 -20.70
CA SER A 50 -43.92 8.23 -20.09
C SER A 50 -44.34 7.17 -21.10
N GLU A 51 -45.30 7.49 -21.98
CA GLU A 51 -45.70 6.63 -23.09
C GLU A 51 -44.52 6.38 -24.04
N GLN A 52 -43.80 7.43 -24.43
CA GLN A 52 -42.67 7.31 -25.35
C GLN A 52 -41.53 6.45 -24.75
N ILE A 53 -41.24 6.60 -23.46
CA ILE A 53 -40.26 5.74 -22.75
C ILE A 53 -40.72 4.28 -22.73
N SER A 54 -42.01 4.03 -22.49
CA SER A 54 -42.53 2.65 -22.47
C SER A 54 -42.35 1.96 -23.81
N ILE A 55 -42.57 2.68 -24.93
CA ILE A 55 -42.38 2.18 -26.29
C ILE A 55 -40.89 1.89 -26.55
N GLU A 56 -40.02 2.86 -26.28
CA GLU A 56 -38.57 2.69 -26.48
C GLU A 56 -37.99 1.58 -25.63
N ARG A 57 -38.45 1.45 -24.38
CA ARG A 57 -38.04 0.37 -23.49
C ARG A 57 -38.41 -0.98 -24.07
N GLN A 58 -39.64 -1.12 -24.56
CA GLN A 58 -40.09 -2.37 -25.19
C GLN A 58 -39.27 -2.69 -26.45
N GLU A 59 -39.05 -1.71 -27.33
CA GLU A 59 -38.24 -1.88 -28.53
C GLU A 59 -36.78 -2.25 -28.20
N PHE A 60 -36.20 -1.59 -27.19
CA PHE A 60 -34.85 -1.86 -26.71
C PHE A 60 -34.71 -3.27 -26.15
N ILE A 61 -35.64 -3.68 -25.26
CA ILE A 61 -35.66 -5.03 -24.69
C ILE A 61 -35.78 -6.07 -25.79
N GLN A 62 -36.73 -5.90 -26.72
CA GLN A 62 -36.92 -6.86 -27.82
C GLN A 62 -35.66 -6.99 -28.69
N LYS A 63 -35.11 -5.86 -29.15
CA LYS A 63 -33.91 -5.83 -29.99
C LYS A 63 -32.71 -6.48 -29.30
N HIS A 64 -32.42 -6.09 -28.06
CA HIS A 64 -31.25 -6.60 -27.35
C HIS A 64 -31.42 -8.03 -26.87
N THR A 65 -32.65 -8.46 -26.58
CA THR A 65 -32.95 -9.87 -26.32
C THR A 65 -32.67 -10.70 -27.57
N GLN A 66 -33.15 -10.28 -28.74
CA GLN A 66 -32.88 -10.97 -30.00
C GLN A 66 -31.37 -11.08 -30.27
N LEU A 67 -30.63 -9.97 -30.17
CA LEU A 67 -29.17 -9.96 -30.37
C LEU A 67 -28.44 -10.87 -29.38
N ALA A 68 -28.86 -10.90 -28.10
CA ALA A 68 -28.27 -11.77 -27.09
C ALA A 68 -28.54 -13.25 -27.41
N CYS A 69 -29.74 -13.58 -27.89
CA CYS A 69 -30.12 -14.95 -28.26
C CYS A 69 -29.32 -15.43 -29.49
N GLU A 70 -29.18 -14.58 -30.51
CA GLU A 70 -28.37 -14.85 -31.70
C GLU A 70 -26.89 -15.04 -31.33
N ALA A 71 -26.34 -14.17 -30.48
CA ALA A 71 -24.97 -14.29 -30.00
C ALA A 71 -24.75 -15.59 -29.19
N GLN A 72 -25.68 -15.94 -28.30
CA GLN A 72 -25.59 -17.20 -27.54
C GLN A 72 -25.64 -18.41 -28.48
N ARG A 73 -26.50 -18.39 -29.50
CA ARG A 73 -26.57 -19.48 -30.49
C ARG A 73 -25.26 -19.64 -31.25
N ASN A 74 -24.65 -18.54 -31.68
CA ASN A 74 -23.37 -18.57 -32.37
C ASN A 74 -22.24 -19.10 -31.46
N ASN A 75 -22.23 -18.69 -30.19
CA ASN A 75 -21.27 -19.20 -29.21
C ASN A 75 -21.44 -20.70 -28.98
N ASP A 76 -22.68 -21.19 -28.86
CA ASP A 76 -22.94 -22.62 -28.68
C ASP A 76 -22.47 -23.44 -29.90
N ILE A 77 -22.61 -22.91 -31.13
CA ILE A 77 -22.09 -23.55 -32.35
C ILE A 77 -20.56 -23.62 -32.33
N GLN A 78 -19.89 -22.53 -31.94
CA GLN A 78 -18.43 -22.50 -31.83
C GLN A 78 -17.91 -23.44 -30.74
N GLU A 79 -18.62 -23.51 -29.61
CA GLU A 79 -18.29 -24.39 -28.50
C GLU A 79 -18.40 -25.88 -28.89
N VAL A 80 -19.39 -26.25 -29.70
CA VAL A 80 -19.49 -27.62 -30.26
C VAL A 80 -18.26 -27.96 -31.09
N ALA A 81 -17.87 -27.09 -32.03
CA ALA A 81 -16.69 -27.32 -32.87
C ALA A 81 -15.39 -27.40 -32.05
N ALA A 82 -15.28 -26.58 -30.99
CA ALA A 82 -14.15 -26.62 -30.07
C ALA A 82 -14.11 -27.91 -29.24
N ASP A 83 -15.26 -28.34 -28.71
CA ASP A 83 -15.39 -29.60 -27.94
C ASP A 83 -15.06 -30.82 -28.82
N GLU A 84 -15.47 -30.85 -30.08
CA GLU A 84 -15.12 -31.91 -31.05
C GLU A 84 -13.62 -31.96 -31.29
N GLN A 85 -12.98 -30.81 -31.52
CA GLN A 85 -11.52 -30.75 -31.71
C GLN A 85 -10.76 -31.16 -30.44
N GLU A 86 -11.23 -30.73 -29.27
CA GLU A 86 -10.67 -31.13 -27.98
C GLU A 86 -10.76 -32.65 -27.79
N GLN A 87 -11.92 -33.24 -28.11
CA GLN A 87 -12.13 -34.69 -28.02
C GLN A 87 -11.17 -35.46 -28.94
N ILE A 88 -10.98 -35.01 -30.19
CA ILE A 88 -10.01 -35.62 -31.12
C ILE A 88 -8.60 -35.57 -30.54
N ASN A 89 -8.19 -34.41 -30.03
CA ASN A 89 -6.85 -34.21 -29.46
C ASN A 89 -6.64 -35.07 -28.21
N ASP A 90 -7.61 -35.11 -27.30
CA ASP A 90 -7.56 -35.90 -26.08
C ASP A 90 -7.54 -37.41 -26.40
N ASN A 91 -8.28 -37.87 -27.43
CA ASN A 91 -8.24 -39.26 -27.89
C ASN A 91 -6.85 -39.64 -28.42
N LEU A 92 -6.25 -38.80 -29.28
CA LEU A 92 -4.89 -39.02 -29.78
C LEU A 92 -3.86 -39.06 -28.65
N LEU A 93 -4.02 -38.17 -27.66
CA LEU A 93 -3.15 -38.12 -26.50
C LEU A 93 -3.31 -39.35 -25.61
N HIS A 94 -4.55 -39.78 -25.38
CA HIS A 94 -4.87 -41.00 -24.65
C HIS A 94 -4.23 -42.22 -25.32
N GLU A 95 -4.37 -42.37 -26.64
CA GLU A 95 -3.74 -43.46 -27.38
C GLU A 95 -2.21 -43.43 -27.28
N SER A 96 -1.59 -42.25 -27.36
CA SER A 96 -0.15 -42.08 -27.22
C SER A 96 0.31 -42.49 -25.81
N TYR A 97 -0.35 -42.00 -24.78
CA TYR A 97 -0.03 -42.30 -23.39
C TYR A 97 -0.29 -43.78 -23.04
N ALA A 98 -1.35 -44.37 -23.55
CA ALA A 98 -1.65 -45.80 -23.37
C ALA A 98 -0.57 -46.71 -23.97
N LYS A 99 0.09 -46.25 -25.05
CA LYS A 99 1.26 -46.95 -25.64
C LYS A 99 2.54 -46.68 -24.86
N GLU A 100 2.74 -45.47 -24.35
CA GLU A 100 3.95 -45.05 -23.61
C GLU A 100 4.05 -45.70 -22.23
N LEU A 101 2.95 -45.78 -21.49
CA LEU A 101 2.89 -46.26 -20.11
C LEU A 101 3.51 -47.66 -19.90
N PRO A 102 3.17 -48.71 -20.68
CA PRO A 102 3.81 -50.02 -20.53
C PRO A 102 5.29 -50.03 -20.95
N VAL A 103 5.72 -49.11 -21.82
CA VAL A 103 7.14 -48.97 -22.18
C VAL A 103 7.94 -48.38 -21.01
N LEU A 104 7.40 -47.37 -20.35
CA LEU A 104 8.01 -46.77 -19.15
C LEU A 104 8.09 -47.78 -18.00
N GLU A 105 7.03 -48.55 -17.76
CA GLU A 105 7.01 -49.60 -16.72
C GLU A 105 8.11 -50.65 -16.94
N ARG A 106 8.29 -51.12 -18.18
CA ARG A 106 9.39 -52.02 -18.53
C ARG A 106 10.75 -51.36 -18.36
N THR A 107 10.89 -50.09 -18.74
CA THR A 107 12.15 -49.34 -18.64
C THR A 107 12.56 -49.16 -17.18
N MET A 108 11.61 -48.80 -16.30
CA MET A 108 11.83 -48.72 -14.86
C MET A 108 12.28 -50.07 -14.28
N SER A 109 11.58 -51.15 -14.63
CA SER A 109 11.95 -52.51 -14.18
C SER A 109 13.36 -52.90 -14.62
N GLN A 110 13.78 -52.51 -15.84
CA GLN A 110 15.15 -52.74 -16.33
C GLN A 110 16.18 -51.88 -15.61
N LEU A 111 15.85 -50.62 -15.32
CA LEU A 111 16.71 -49.69 -14.58
C LEU A 111 16.87 -50.13 -13.13
N ASP A 112 15.84 -50.67 -12.49
CA ASP A 112 15.92 -51.25 -11.14
C ASP A 112 16.98 -52.35 -11.05
N VAL A 113 16.95 -53.30 -11.99
CA VAL A 113 17.93 -54.37 -12.05
C VAL A 113 19.34 -53.81 -12.30
N LYS A 114 19.48 -52.86 -13.23
CA LYS A 114 20.79 -52.23 -13.55
C LYS A 114 21.35 -51.46 -12.34
N CYS A 115 20.52 -50.68 -11.66
CA CYS A 115 20.89 -49.93 -10.45
C CYS A 115 21.35 -50.89 -9.35
N PHE A 116 20.58 -51.94 -9.07
CA PHE A 116 20.92 -52.93 -8.05
C PHE A 116 22.28 -53.61 -8.33
N VAL A 117 22.50 -54.05 -9.57
CA VAL A 117 23.77 -54.68 -9.97
C VAL A 117 24.94 -53.69 -9.88
N GLN A 118 24.75 -52.45 -10.34
CA GLN A 118 25.79 -51.42 -10.32
C GLN A 118 26.10 -50.96 -8.89
N GLN A 119 25.11 -50.91 -8.01
CA GLN A 119 25.30 -50.60 -6.58
C GLN A 119 26.15 -51.68 -5.91
N GLY A 120 25.86 -52.96 -6.12
CA GLY A 120 26.69 -54.05 -5.58
C GLY A 120 28.11 -54.08 -6.16
N HIS A 121 28.34 -53.58 -7.37
CA HIS A 121 29.69 -53.37 -7.90
C HIS A 121 30.40 -52.18 -7.22
N PHE A 122 29.68 -51.08 -7.02
CA PHE A 122 30.21 -49.89 -6.37
C PHE A 122 30.59 -50.14 -4.90
N GLU A 123 29.77 -50.88 -4.16
CA GLU A 123 30.06 -51.28 -2.78
C GLU A 123 31.32 -52.15 -2.67
N ARG A 124 31.55 -53.05 -3.64
CA ARG A 124 32.79 -53.84 -3.72
C ARG A 124 34.01 -52.95 -3.97
N LEU A 125 33.94 -52.04 -4.94
CA LEU A 125 35.03 -51.07 -5.18
C LEU A 125 35.32 -50.20 -3.96
N HIS A 126 34.26 -49.79 -3.24
CA HIS A 126 34.40 -49.03 -2.02
C HIS A 126 35.14 -49.81 -0.93
N SER A 127 34.79 -51.09 -0.73
CA SER A 127 35.48 -51.98 0.21
C SER A 127 36.95 -52.20 -0.16
N GLU A 128 37.24 -52.51 -1.43
CA GLU A 128 38.61 -52.70 -1.92
C GLU A 128 39.47 -51.44 -1.73
N ARG A 129 38.89 -50.26 -1.99
CA ARG A 129 39.57 -48.98 -1.75
C ARG A 129 39.86 -48.76 -0.27
N GLN A 130 38.91 -49.05 0.62
CA GLN A 130 39.11 -48.92 2.06
C GLN A 130 40.21 -49.85 2.56
N GLU A 131 40.24 -51.10 2.09
CA GLU A 131 41.30 -52.05 2.42
C GLU A 131 42.69 -51.54 1.99
N LEU A 132 42.81 -51.02 0.76
CA LEU A 132 44.06 -50.43 0.28
C LEU A 132 44.51 -49.22 1.11
N LYS A 133 43.56 -48.38 1.54
CA LYS A 133 43.86 -47.25 2.41
C LYS A 133 44.41 -47.70 3.77
N VAL A 134 43.82 -48.73 4.37
CA VAL A 134 44.30 -49.32 5.62
C VAL A 134 45.70 -49.91 5.44
N ASN A 135 45.95 -50.63 4.33
CA ASN A 135 47.26 -51.19 4.03
C ASN A 135 48.34 -50.10 3.85
N LEU A 136 48.01 -49.00 3.16
CA LEU A 136 48.90 -47.84 3.03
C LEU A 136 49.23 -47.21 4.39
N GLU A 137 48.24 -47.05 5.27
CA GLU A 137 48.45 -46.52 6.62
C GLU A 137 49.37 -47.44 7.46
N GLN A 138 49.21 -48.76 7.37
CA GLN A 138 50.06 -49.72 8.06
C GLN A 138 51.52 -49.68 7.58
N VAL A 139 51.73 -49.64 6.25
CA VAL A 139 53.08 -49.51 5.65
C VAL A 139 53.71 -48.17 6.03
N GLY A 140 52.94 -47.08 6.01
CA GLY A 140 53.39 -45.76 6.45
C GLY A 140 53.87 -45.75 7.91
N GLN A 141 53.09 -46.36 8.83
CA GLN A 141 53.49 -46.50 10.23
C GLN A 141 54.75 -47.36 10.40
N ALA A 142 54.89 -48.45 9.63
CA ALA A 142 56.07 -49.31 9.68
C ALA A 142 57.33 -48.56 9.17
N LEU A 143 57.18 -47.75 8.12
CA LEU A 143 58.25 -46.88 7.60
C LEU A 143 58.69 -45.84 8.64
N GLU A 144 57.74 -45.17 9.29
CA GLU A 144 58.05 -44.20 10.35
C GLU A 144 58.78 -44.85 11.53
N ARG A 145 58.34 -46.03 11.97
CA ARG A 145 59.04 -46.80 13.01
C ARG A 145 60.47 -47.13 12.61
N ASN A 146 60.68 -47.67 11.40
CA ASN A 146 62.02 -47.99 10.90
C ASN A 146 62.92 -46.75 10.79
N ARG A 147 62.38 -45.61 10.32
CA ARG A 147 63.12 -44.33 10.25
C ARG A 147 63.51 -43.83 11.64
N ASN A 148 62.59 -43.88 12.59
CA ASN A 148 62.83 -43.48 13.98
C ASN A 148 63.92 -44.36 14.62
N GLU A 149 63.86 -45.68 14.44
CA GLU A 149 64.88 -46.62 14.95
C GLU A 149 66.26 -46.34 14.35
N ARG A 150 66.34 -46.09 13.04
CA ARG A 150 67.59 -45.69 12.38
C ARG A 150 68.12 -44.35 12.89
N GLN A 151 67.25 -43.38 13.15
CA GLN A 151 67.65 -42.07 13.68
C GLN A 151 68.18 -42.18 15.11
N ILE A 152 67.57 -43.02 15.96
CA ILE A 152 68.06 -43.33 17.31
C ILE A 152 69.47 -43.94 17.23
N LEU A 153 69.70 -44.89 16.32
CA LEU A 153 71.03 -45.48 16.09
C LEU A 153 72.05 -44.43 15.62
N SER A 154 71.67 -43.54 14.70
CA SER A 154 72.56 -42.47 14.23
C SER A 154 72.94 -41.50 15.35
N ASN A 155 71.99 -41.12 16.19
CA ASN A 155 72.23 -40.16 17.28
C ASN A 155 73.14 -40.72 18.39
N ARG A 156 73.22 -42.06 18.54
CA ARG A 156 74.09 -42.73 19.53
C ARG A 156 75.59 -42.49 19.30
N TYR A 157 76.00 -42.14 18.08
CA TYR A 157 77.42 -42.02 17.69
C TYR A 157 77.82 -40.60 17.26
N LEU A 158 76.94 -39.61 17.46
CA LEU A 158 77.14 -38.21 17.02
C LEU A 158 77.87 -37.30 18.03
N TYR A 159 78.37 -37.85 19.14
CA TYR A 159 79.16 -37.11 20.14
C TYR A 159 80.59 -37.64 20.24
N GLY A 160 81.51 -37.10 19.44
CA GLY A 160 82.94 -37.29 19.71
C GLY A 160 83.88 -37.12 18.52
N ILE A 161 84.04 -35.90 17.98
CA ILE A 161 85.22 -35.57 17.16
C ILE A 161 85.73 -34.16 17.53
N GLN A 162 86.79 -34.11 18.34
CA GLN A 162 87.77 -33.02 18.36
C GLN A 162 89.12 -33.62 17.95
N PHE A 163 89.74 -33.12 16.88
CA PHE A 163 91.13 -33.44 16.53
C PHE A 163 91.93 -32.15 16.28
N PRO A 164 93.12 -31.98 16.91
CA PRO A 164 94.10 -30.97 16.57
C PRO A 164 95.20 -31.48 15.60
N GLN A 165 95.77 -30.49 14.89
CA GLN A 165 96.87 -30.42 13.90
C GLN A 165 98.11 -31.32 14.18
N GLY A 166 98.78 -31.92 13.19
CA GLY A 166 99.89 -31.36 12.34
C GLY A 166 101.06 -32.39 12.36
N THR A 167 101.85 -32.72 11.33
CA THR A 167 102.81 -31.93 10.49
C THR A 167 103.38 -32.87 9.39
N VAL A 168 103.09 -32.74 8.09
CA VAL A 168 103.82 -32.11 6.93
C VAL A 168 105.20 -32.70 6.54
N HIS A 169 105.37 -33.11 5.26
CA HIS A 169 106.40 -32.63 4.28
C HIS A 169 106.33 -33.25 2.84
N THR A 170 105.72 -32.51 1.89
CA THR A 170 106.16 -32.10 0.51
C THR A 170 106.58 -33.11 -0.61
N HIS A 171 105.80 -33.36 -1.71
CA HIS A 171 105.66 -32.72 -3.08
C HIS A 171 106.62 -33.24 -4.21
N PRO A 172 106.28 -33.25 -5.54
CA PRO A 172 105.20 -32.55 -6.26
C PRO A 172 104.31 -33.33 -7.29
N SER A 173 103.06 -32.85 -7.40
CA SER A 173 102.14 -32.59 -8.55
C SER A 173 102.28 -33.39 -9.88
N THR A 174 101.21 -33.80 -10.59
CA THR A 174 99.95 -33.08 -10.87
C THR A 174 98.91 -34.05 -11.45
N VAL A 175 97.84 -34.37 -10.71
CA VAL A 175 96.61 -34.98 -11.24
C VAL A 175 95.41 -34.28 -10.62
N ILE A 176 94.41 -34.09 -11.50
CA ILE A 176 93.15 -33.37 -11.43
C ILE A 176 92.31 -33.69 -10.17
N TYR A 177 91.88 -32.64 -9.46
CA TYR A 177 90.78 -32.53 -8.47
C TYR A 177 90.45 -31.02 -8.33
N PRO A 178 89.33 -30.55 -7.71
CA PRO A 178 88.55 -31.19 -6.62
C PRO A 178 87.01 -31.09 -6.80
N GLN A 179 86.11 -31.78 -6.08
CA GLN A 179 86.02 -32.13 -4.66
C GLN A 179 85.15 -33.42 -4.46
N PRO A 180 85.52 -34.32 -3.53
CA PRO A 180 84.68 -35.40 -3.04
C PRO A 180 83.83 -34.97 -1.85
N TYR A 181 82.58 -35.45 -1.78
CA TYR A 181 81.76 -35.37 -0.59
C TYR A 181 82.43 -36.15 0.55
N ALA A 182 82.68 -35.46 1.66
CA ALA A 182 83.10 -36.04 2.91
C ALA A 182 82.04 -37.04 3.41
N ASN A 183 82.35 -38.33 3.34
CA ASN A 183 81.72 -39.33 4.19
C ASN A 183 82.17 -39.04 5.62
N SER A 184 81.32 -38.34 6.38
CA SER A 184 81.40 -38.32 7.84
C SER A 184 81.02 -39.72 8.32
N GLY A 185 82.02 -40.60 8.39
CA GLY A 185 81.86 -41.99 8.79
C GLY A 185 81.52 -42.05 10.27
N LEU A 186 80.25 -42.31 10.60
CA LEU A 186 79.91 -42.92 11.88
C LEU A 186 80.64 -44.26 11.97
N VAL A 187 81.60 -44.39 12.89
CA VAL A 187 82.17 -45.70 13.24
C VAL A 187 81.18 -46.39 14.18
N LEU A 188 80.19 -47.07 13.59
CA LEU A 188 79.24 -47.92 14.30
C LEU A 188 79.95 -49.16 14.84
N SER A 189 79.47 -49.72 15.96
CA SER A 189 79.88 -51.08 16.35
C SER A 189 79.44 -52.09 15.27
N LEU A 190 80.18 -53.18 15.08
CA LEU A 190 79.85 -54.22 14.07
C LEU A 190 78.41 -54.73 14.20
N GLN A 191 77.91 -54.83 15.45
CA GLN A 191 76.53 -55.23 15.73
C GLN A 191 75.52 -54.16 15.30
N ASP A 192 75.78 -52.89 15.56
CA ASP A 192 74.88 -51.79 15.18
C ASP A 192 74.91 -51.53 13.66
N GLN A 193 76.02 -51.82 12.98
CA GLN A 193 76.11 -51.76 11.52
C GLN A 193 75.20 -52.80 10.84
N ILE A 194 75.20 -54.05 11.33
CA ILE A 194 74.31 -55.11 10.83
C ILE A 194 72.83 -54.73 11.03
N ILE A 195 72.48 -54.15 12.18
CA ILE A 195 71.11 -53.70 12.46
C ILE A 195 70.74 -52.54 11.53
N TRP A 196 71.65 -51.59 11.29
CA TRP A 196 71.40 -50.46 10.41
C TRP A 196 71.18 -50.87 8.96
N ASP A 197 71.99 -51.78 8.43
CA ASP A 197 71.84 -52.31 7.07
C ASP A 197 70.54 -53.10 6.92
N ARG A 198 70.12 -53.86 7.95
CA ARG A 198 68.83 -54.55 7.96
C ARG A 198 67.66 -53.55 7.93
N LEU A 199 67.70 -52.50 8.76
CA LEU A 199 66.66 -51.47 8.79
C LEU A 199 66.61 -50.66 7.48
N LEU A 200 67.77 -50.37 6.86
CA LEU A 200 67.83 -49.70 5.56
C LEU A 200 67.25 -50.58 4.44
N ASN A 201 67.58 -51.87 4.42
CA ASN A 201 67.01 -52.80 3.44
C ASN A 201 65.50 -52.95 3.61
N GLU A 202 65.02 -53.02 4.85
CA GLU A 202 63.58 -53.07 5.15
C GLU A 202 62.86 -51.76 4.81
N GLU A 203 63.48 -50.61 5.05
CA GLU A 203 62.96 -49.31 4.61
C GLU A 203 62.87 -49.24 3.08
N ASN A 204 63.89 -49.70 2.36
CA ASN A 204 63.85 -49.74 0.88
C ASN A 204 62.74 -50.67 0.37
N ARG A 205 62.55 -51.84 1.03
CA ARG A 205 61.45 -52.78 0.72
C ARG A 205 60.09 -52.13 0.94
N LEU A 206 59.89 -51.49 2.10
CA LEU A 206 58.64 -50.82 2.45
C LEU A 206 58.38 -49.58 1.58
N ASN A 207 59.40 -48.82 1.17
CA ASN A 207 59.25 -47.72 0.22
C ASN A 207 58.78 -48.22 -1.16
N ALA A 208 59.33 -49.34 -1.64
CA ALA A 208 58.88 -49.96 -2.88
C ALA A 208 57.45 -50.50 -2.77
N GLU A 209 57.09 -51.07 -1.62
CA GLU A 209 55.74 -51.52 -1.30
C GLU A 209 54.74 -50.36 -1.22
N GLN A 210 55.14 -49.24 -0.61
CA GLN A 210 54.35 -48.00 -0.57
C GLN A 210 54.09 -47.47 -1.97
N GLN A 211 55.13 -47.30 -2.80
CA GLN A 211 54.96 -46.85 -4.19
C GLN A 211 54.04 -47.76 -5.01
N ARG A 212 54.15 -49.08 -4.80
CA ARG A 212 53.25 -50.05 -5.44
C ARG A 212 51.81 -49.86 -4.97
N LEU A 213 51.59 -49.75 -3.66
CA LEU A 213 50.25 -49.55 -3.10
C LEU A 213 49.64 -48.20 -3.50
N ASP A 214 50.44 -47.13 -3.59
CA ASP A 214 50.00 -45.82 -4.06
C ASP A 214 49.49 -45.91 -5.51
N SER A 215 50.26 -46.55 -6.41
CA SER A 215 49.82 -46.73 -7.81
C SER A 215 48.52 -47.56 -7.93
N LEU A 216 48.35 -48.55 -7.04
CA LEU A 216 47.15 -49.38 -7.00
C LEU A 216 45.96 -48.61 -6.43
N ALA A 217 46.19 -47.78 -5.40
CA ALA A 217 45.18 -46.91 -4.81
C ALA A 217 44.69 -45.85 -5.81
N ASP A 218 45.59 -45.23 -6.57
CA ASP A 218 45.23 -44.26 -7.62
C ASP A 218 44.37 -44.91 -8.72
N SER A 219 44.76 -46.10 -9.18
CA SER A 219 43.98 -46.86 -10.15
C SER A 219 42.57 -47.19 -9.63
N LYS A 220 42.48 -47.66 -8.38
CA LYS A 220 41.21 -48.01 -7.73
C LYS A 220 40.33 -46.80 -7.42
N GLU A 221 40.93 -45.65 -7.09
CA GLU A 221 40.20 -44.39 -6.96
C GLU A 221 39.61 -43.93 -8.30
N GLY A 222 40.33 -44.16 -9.41
CA GLY A 222 39.79 -43.95 -10.77
C GLY A 222 38.63 -44.89 -11.13
N GLU A 223 38.68 -46.16 -10.74
CA GLU A 223 37.57 -47.11 -10.87
C GLU A 223 36.37 -46.70 -10.00
N TYR A 224 36.61 -46.28 -8.76
CA TYR A 224 35.60 -45.82 -7.82
C TYR A 224 34.83 -44.62 -8.39
N LYS A 225 35.53 -43.57 -8.85
CA LYS A 225 34.91 -42.38 -9.43
C LYS A 225 34.06 -42.70 -10.67
N ARG A 226 34.54 -43.58 -11.54
CA ARG A 226 33.76 -44.04 -12.71
C ARG A 226 32.54 -44.85 -12.30
N GLY A 227 32.68 -45.71 -11.28
CA GLY A 227 31.59 -46.48 -10.69
C GLY A 227 30.50 -45.58 -10.10
N GLU A 228 30.90 -44.55 -9.37
CA GLU A 228 30.02 -43.53 -8.78
C GLU A 228 29.26 -42.75 -9.86
N GLN A 229 29.96 -42.23 -10.87
CA GLN A 229 29.34 -41.52 -11.98
C GLN A 229 28.29 -42.36 -12.71
N LYS A 230 28.62 -43.63 -12.99
CA LYS A 230 27.71 -44.56 -13.66
C LYS A 230 26.48 -44.89 -12.82
N LEU A 231 26.66 -45.08 -11.50
CA LEU A 231 25.54 -45.32 -10.58
C LEU A 231 24.62 -44.09 -10.53
N ASN A 232 25.19 -42.90 -10.38
CA ASN A 232 24.42 -41.65 -10.36
C ASN A 232 23.65 -41.41 -11.67
N GLY A 233 24.24 -41.74 -12.82
CA GLY A 233 23.56 -41.67 -14.11
C GLY A 233 22.38 -42.63 -14.23
N LEU A 234 22.51 -43.87 -13.76
CA LEU A 234 21.40 -44.83 -13.75
C LEU A 234 20.29 -44.40 -12.78
N LEU A 235 20.65 -43.86 -11.61
CA LEU A 235 19.68 -43.35 -10.64
C LEU A 235 18.90 -42.15 -11.17
N SER A 236 19.56 -41.23 -11.92
CA SER A 236 18.87 -40.10 -12.53
C SER A 236 17.95 -40.52 -13.68
N GLU A 237 18.38 -41.45 -14.53
CA GLU A 237 17.54 -42.05 -15.58
C GLU A 237 16.31 -42.74 -14.98
N LYS A 238 16.50 -43.52 -13.90
CA LYS A 238 15.39 -44.18 -13.18
C LYS A 238 14.39 -43.15 -12.64
N LYS A 239 14.89 -42.12 -11.96
CA LYS A 239 14.05 -41.05 -11.42
C LYS A 239 13.26 -40.33 -12.51
N TYR A 240 13.89 -40.04 -13.65
CA TYR A 240 13.19 -39.43 -14.80
C TYR A 240 12.08 -40.34 -15.35
N ALA A 241 12.36 -41.64 -15.48
CA ALA A 241 11.35 -42.61 -15.94
C ALA A 241 10.17 -42.73 -14.95
N GLU A 242 10.45 -42.73 -13.64
CA GLU A 242 9.43 -42.71 -12.58
C GLU A 242 8.55 -41.45 -12.62
N GLU A 243 9.17 -40.27 -12.73
CA GLU A 243 8.46 -39.00 -12.85
C GLU A 243 7.58 -39.00 -14.10
N ARG A 244 8.12 -39.40 -15.26
CA ARG A 244 7.35 -39.47 -16.51
C ARG A 244 6.22 -40.48 -16.42
N TYR A 245 6.44 -41.65 -15.83
CA TYR A 245 5.38 -42.65 -15.62
C TYR A 245 4.25 -42.09 -14.76
N SER A 246 4.59 -41.46 -13.64
CA SER A 246 3.59 -40.86 -12.74
C SER A 246 2.78 -39.77 -13.44
N GLU A 247 3.41 -38.95 -14.29
CA GLU A 247 2.73 -37.90 -15.05
C GLU A 247 1.78 -38.50 -16.10
N VAL A 248 2.27 -39.43 -16.93
CA VAL A 248 1.46 -40.08 -17.97
C VAL A 248 0.28 -40.81 -17.33
N LYS A 249 0.51 -41.50 -16.21
CA LYS A 249 -0.55 -42.17 -15.45
C LYS A 249 -1.59 -41.17 -14.94
N ARG A 250 -1.15 -40.05 -14.34
CA ARG A 250 -2.04 -38.97 -13.87
C ARG A 250 -2.89 -38.39 -15.02
N GLN A 251 -2.29 -38.19 -16.18
CA GLN A 251 -2.98 -37.67 -17.36
C GLN A 251 -4.12 -38.60 -17.81
N ILE A 252 -3.85 -39.91 -17.89
CA ILE A 252 -4.87 -40.91 -18.27
C ILE A 252 -5.95 -41.05 -17.20
N GLU A 253 -5.57 -41.17 -15.92
CA GLU A 253 -6.52 -41.52 -14.85
C GLU A 253 -7.40 -40.35 -14.41
N PHE A 254 -6.90 -39.11 -14.51
CA PHE A 254 -7.59 -37.95 -13.95
C PHE A 254 -7.81 -36.83 -14.96
N VAL A 255 -6.77 -36.38 -15.66
CA VAL A 255 -6.88 -35.15 -16.47
C VAL A 255 -7.81 -35.33 -17.66
N LEU A 256 -7.61 -36.37 -18.47
CA LEU A 256 -8.42 -36.62 -19.66
C LEU A 256 -9.89 -36.97 -19.30
N PRO A 257 -10.17 -37.84 -18.31
CA PRO A 257 -11.55 -38.08 -17.85
C PRO A 257 -12.25 -36.83 -17.32
N ASN A 258 -11.55 -35.97 -16.57
CA ASN A 258 -12.14 -34.73 -16.07
C ASN A 258 -12.52 -33.77 -17.20
N LYS A 259 -11.68 -33.65 -18.24
CA LYS A 259 -12.01 -32.86 -19.43
C LYS A 259 -13.24 -33.40 -20.16
N GLU A 260 -13.35 -34.73 -20.28
CA GLU A 260 -14.52 -35.38 -20.85
C GLU A 260 -15.80 -35.09 -20.04
N GLN A 261 -15.73 -35.14 -18.71
CA GLN A 261 -16.86 -34.74 -17.85
C GLN A 261 -17.24 -33.27 -18.06
N GLN A 262 -16.26 -32.37 -18.18
CA GLN A 262 -16.54 -30.96 -18.47
C GLN A 262 -17.22 -30.77 -19.82
N ARG A 263 -16.78 -31.47 -20.87
CA ARG A 263 -17.47 -31.47 -22.17
C ARG A 263 -18.91 -31.96 -22.05
N GLN A 264 -19.16 -33.02 -21.28
CA GLN A 264 -20.52 -33.52 -21.06
C GLN A 264 -21.42 -32.51 -20.36
N ILE A 265 -20.90 -31.80 -19.35
CA ILE A 265 -21.64 -30.70 -18.69
C ILE A 265 -21.97 -29.60 -19.70
N ARG A 266 -20.97 -29.11 -20.46
CA ARG A 266 -21.20 -28.09 -21.50
C ARG A 266 -22.22 -28.54 -22.55
N SER A 267 -22.16 -29.81 -22.97
CA SER A 267 -23.10 -30.41 -23.90
C SER A 267 -24.53 -30.46 -23.34
N GLN A 268 -24.71 -30.86 -22.07
CA GLN A 268 -26.01 -30.84 -21.39
C GLN A 268 -26.57 -29.43 -21.28
N GLU A 269 -25.75 -28.44 -20.90
CA GLU A 269 -26.17 -27.05 -20.83
C GLU A 269 -26.62 -26.51 -22.20
N ARG A 270 -25.88 -26.82 -23.27
CA ARG A 270 -26.28 -26.49 -24.65
C ARG A 270 -27.60 -27.16 -25.03
N PHE A 271 -27.78 -28.42 -24.66
CA PHE A 271 -29.02 -29.15 -24.90
C PHE A 271 -30.21 -28.47 -24.21
N HIS A 272 -30.07 -28.07 -22.94
CA HIS A 272 -31.10 -27.32 -22.22
C HIS A 272 -31.43 -25.99 -22.91
N ARG A 273 -30.41 -25.24 -23.35
CA ARG A 273 -30.62 -24.00 -24.12
C ARG A 273 -31.32 -24.26 -25.45
N ASP A 274 -31.01 -25.35 -26.14
CA ASP A 274 -31.66 -25.71 -27.41
C ASP A 274 -33.13 -26.14 -27.23
N VAL A 275 -33.45 -26.82 -26.13
CA VAL A 275 -34.83 -27.12 -25.74
C VAL A 275 -35.59 -25.82 -25.46
N ALA A 276 -34.99 -24.88 -24.73
CA ALA A 276 -35.59 -23.58 -24.45
C ALA A 276 -35.91 -22.81 -25.75
N ARG A 277 -35.03 -22.81 -26.75
CA ARG A 277 -35.29 -22.16 -28.06
C ARG A 277 -36.51 -22.70 -28.80
N LYS A 278 -36.84 -23.98 -28.59
CA LYS A 278 -37.96 -24.66 -29.26
C LYS A 278 -39.30 -24.39 -28.56
N GLN A 279 -39.27 -23.85 -27.35
CA GLN A 279 -40.43 -23.43 -26.57
C GLN A 279 -40.52 -21.89 -26.62
N ASP A 280 -41.71 -21.32 -26.41
CA ASP A 280 -41.81 -19.86 -26.21
C ASP A 280 -41.12 -19.50 -24.89
N ASP A 281 -39.84 -19.14 -24.99
CA ASP A 281 -38.96 -18.93 -23.84
C ASP A 281 -39.14 -17.54 -23.23
N PHE A 282 -40.24 -17.37 -22.48
CA PHE A 282 -40.51 -16.17 -21.70
C PHE A 282 -39.46 -15.91 -20.62
N THR A 283 -38.75 -16.95 -20.17
CA THR A 283 -37.77 -16.90 -19.08
C THR A 283 -36.34 -16.62 -19.55
N LEU A 284 -36.11 -16.54 -20.86
CA LEU A 284 -34.78 -16.39 -21.48
C LEU A 284 -33.79 -17.51 -21.11
N GLN A 285 -34.29 -18.72 -20.82
CA GLN A 285 -33.49 -19.91 -20.53
C GLN A 285 -32.60 -20.37 -21.71
N GLN A 286 -32.85 -19.89 -22.92
CA GLN A 286 -31.97 -20.08 -24.06
C GLN A 286 -30.64 -19.33 -23.93
N LEU A 287 -30.55 -18.35 -23.01
CA LEU A 287 -29.34 -17.63 -22.67
C LEU A 287 -28.62 -18.32 -21.49
N SER A 288 -27.29 -18.33 -21.51
CA SER A 288 -26.52 -18.70 -20.31
C SER A 288 -26.78 -17.71 -19.16
N PRO A 289 -26.65 -18.12 -17.88
CA PRO A 289 -26.86 -17.22 -16.73
C PRO A 289 -26.03 -15.94 -16.82
N LYS A 290 -24.80 -16.04 -17.31
CA LYS A 290 -23.91 -14.89 -17.53
C LYS A 290 -24.46 -13.91 -18.57
N ASN A 291 -25.02 -14.43 -19.67
CA ASN A 291 -25.58 -13.58 -20.72
C ASN A 291 -26.96 -13.01 -20.34
N GLN A 292 -27.75 -13.74 -19.55
CA GLN A 292 -28.97 -13.21 -18.94
C GLN A 292 -28.66 -12.01 -18.04
N GLU A 293 -27.67 -12.15 -17.15
CA GLU A 293 -27.28 -11.08 -16.25
C GLU A 293 -26.74 -9.87 -17.02
N ARG A 294 -25.92 -10.10 -18.05
CA ARG A 294 -25.45 -9.02 -18.93
C ARG A 294 -26.60 -8.28 -19.62
N LEU A 295 -27.61 -8.99 -20.09
CA LEU A 295 -28.80 -8.40 -20.71
C LEU A 295 -29.60 -7.59 -19.69
N ARG A 296 -29.82 -8.12 -18.48
CA ARG A 296 -30.50 -7.42 -17.38
C ARG A 296 -29.80 -6.11 -17.01
N GLN A 297 -28.49 -6.14 -16.86
CA GLN A 297 -27.69 -4.95 -16.56
C GLN A 297 -27.76 -3.91 -17.68
N LEU A 298 -27.74 -4.35 -18.94
CA LEU A 298 -27.89 -3.47 -20.09
C LEU A 298 -29.25 -2.78 -20.09
N ILE A 299 -30.34 -3.53 -19.84
CA ILE A 299 -31.70 -3.00 -19.74
C ILE A 299 -31.80 -2.02 -18.56
N ALA A 300 -31.31 -2.38 -17.38
CA ALA A 300 -31.35 -1.52 -16.21
C ALA A 300 -30.58 -0.20 -16.41
N THR A 301 -29.43 -0.25 -17.08
CA THR A 301 -28.63 0.94 -17.39
C THR A 301 -29.39 1.86 -18.36
N GLN A 302 -30.03 1.28 -19.38
CA GLN A 302 -30.84 2.03 -20.33
C GLN A 302 -32.08 2.65 -19.66
N ASP A 303 -32.79 1.88 -18.83
CA ASP A 303 -33.95 2.34 -18.06
C ASP A 303 -33.56 3.54 -17.19
N TYR A 304 -32.44 3.45 -16.48
CA TYR A 304 -31.91 4.54 -15.65
C TYR A 304 -31.56 5.79 -16.48
N ALA A 305 -30.92 5.61 -17.64
CA ALA A 305 -30.58 6.71 -18.53
C ALA A 305 -31.83 7.42 -19.08
N GLN A 306 -32.85 6.66 -19.49
CA GLN A 306 -34.12 7.20 -19.99
C GLN A 306 -34.89 7.94 -18.88
N GLU A 307 -34.91 7.40 -17.67
CA GLU A 307 -35.58 8.03 -16.53
C GLU A 307 -34.91 9.34 -16.10
N ASN A 308 -33.58 9.39 -16.13
CA ASN A 308 -32.83 10.63 -15.93
C ASN A 308 -33.13 11.66 -17.01
N GLN A 309 -33.20 11.24 -18.28
CA GLN A 309 -33.56 12.12 -19.38
C GLN A 309 -34.99 12.65 -19.23
N ARG A 310 -35.94 11.80 -18.85
CA ARG A 310 -37.33 12.19 -18.51
C ARG A 310 -37.36 13.25 -17.42
N SER A 311 -36.63 13.00 -16.34
CA SER A 311 -36.56 13.90 -15.19
C SER A 311 -35.96 15.25 -15.56
N ALA A 312 -34.91 15.27 -16.38
CA ALA A 312 -34.30 16.50 -16.90
C ALA A 312 -35.28 17.28 -17.79
N LEU A 313 -35.97 16.61 -18.71
CA LEU A 313 -36.99 17.23 -19.57
C LEU A 313 -38.15 17.79 -18.74
N MET A 314 -38.66 17.03 -17.75
CA MET A 314 -39.71 17.49 -16.84
C MET A 314 -39.27 18.68 -15.99
N SER A 315 -38.04 18.68 -15.49
CA SER A 315 -37.48 19.84 -14.78
C SER A 315 -37.46 21.10 -15.65
N GLN A 316 -37.09 20.96 -16.93
CA GLN A 316 -37.18 22.06 -17.90
C GLN A 316 -38.63 22.52 -18.14
N VAL A 317 -39.59 21.59 -18.24
CA VAL A 317 -41.02 21.91 -18.35
C VAL A 317 -41.49 22.71 -17.13
N PHE A 318 -41.18 22.25 -15.91
CA PHE A 318 -41.57 22.95 -14.68
C PHE A 318 -40.96 24.36 -14.64
N LYS A 319 -39.70 24.53 -15.04
CA LYS A 319 -39.03 25.83 -15.04
C LYS A 319 -39.62 26.81 -16.07
N THR A 320 -40.08 26.33 -17.21
CA THR A 320 -40.49 27.18 -18.35
C THR A 320 -42.00 27.31 -18.53
N SER A 321 -42.80 26.42 -17.94
CA SER A 321 -44.25 26.37 -18.16
C SER A 321 -44.96 27.68 -17.82
N TYR A 322 -44.67 28.28 -16.67
CA TYR A 322 -45.34 29.51 -16.24
C TYR A 322 -44.95 30.72 -17.11
N SER A 323 -43.66 30.87 -17.43
CA SER A 323 -43.20 31.99 -18.28
C SER A 323 -43.79 31.89 -19.69
N VAL A 324 -43.77 30.71 -20.31
CA VAL A 324 -44.40 30.46 -21.62
C VAL A 324 -45.90 30.75 -21.58
N PHE A 325 -46.60 30.36 -20.50
CA PHE A 325 -48.01 30.69 -20.31
C PHE A 325 -48.26 32.21 -20.28
N THR A 326 -47.51 32.96 -19.47
CA THR A 326 -47.70 34.42 -19.36
C THR A 326 -47.45 35.14 -20.69
N SER A 327 -46.39 34.78 -21.43
CA SER A 327 -46.08 35.36 -22.74
C SER A 327 -47.12 35.00 -23.79
N GLN A 328 -47.55 33.73 -23.81
CA GLN A 328 -48.49 33.26 -24.83
C GLN A 328 -49.91 33.78 -24.58
N LEU A 329 -50.32 33.91 -23.32
CA LEU A 329 -51.60 34.53 -22.97
C LEU A 329 -51.62 36.00 -23.39
N GLU A 330 -50.54 36.75 -23.16
CA GLU A 330 -50.42 38.14 -23.61
C GLU A 330 -50.57 38.27 -25.12
N LEU A 331 -49.86 37.45 -25.90
CA LEU A 331 -49.98 37.41 -27.36
C LEU A 331 -51.43 37.11 -27.80
N THR A 332 -52.06 36.13 -27.17
CA THR A 332 -53.45 35.73 -27.48
C THR A 332 -54.45 36.87 -27.19
N LEU A 333 -54.24 37.62 -26.10
CA LEU A 333 -55.08 38.78 -25.74
C LEU A 333 -54.85 39.98 -26.67
N GLN A 334 -53.64 40.17 -27.19
CA GLN A 334 -53.30 41.23 -28.16
C GLN A 334 -53.88 40.95 -29.55
N GLN A 335 -53.81 39.70 -30.01
CA GLN A 335 -54.30 39.28 -31.33
C GLN A 335 -55.83 39.14 -31.39
N GLY A 336 -56.54 39.39 -30.28
CA GLY A 336 -58.00 39.28 -30.21
C GLY A 336 -58.52 37.84 -30.29
N GLY A 337 -57.64 36.83 -30.23
CA GLY A 337 -57.97 35.41 -30.44
C GLY A 337 -58.80 34.77 -29.32
N ALA A 338 -58.91 35.40 -28.16
CA ALA A 338 -59.74 34.92 -27.05
C ALA A 338 -61.23 35.32 -27.25
N SER A 339 -61.91 34.66 -28.20
CA SER A 339 -63.31 34.95 -28.54
C SER A 339 -64.31 34.71 -27.40
N LYS A 340 -63.89 34.03 -26.32
CA LYS A 340 -64.71 33.72 -25.13
C LYS A 340 -64.61 34.77 -24.00
N ILE A 341 -63.76 35.80 -24.15
CA ILE A 341 -63.43 36.76 -23.09
C ILE A 341 -63.95 38.16 -23.46
N LYS A 342 -64.69 38.78 -22.55
CA LYS A 342 -65.23 40.15 -22.73
C LYS A 342 -64.11 41.19 -22.73
N PHE A 343 -64.38 42.39 -23.25
CA PHE A 343 -63.42 43.49 -23.27
C PHE A 343 -62.91 43.86 -21.87
N SER A 344 -63.80 43.99 -20.87
CA SER A 344 -63.41 44.34 -19.50
C SER A 344 -62.59 43.24 -18.82
N GLU A 345 -62.89 41.97 -19.10
CA GLU A 345 -62.12 40.81 -18.65
C GLU A 345 -60.73 40.76 -19.28
N ARG A 346 -60.62 41.13 -20.57
CA ARG A 346 -59.35 41.21 -21.29
C ARG A 346 -58.43 42.28 -20.72
N GLU A 347 -58.94 43.47 -20.43
CA GLU A 347 -58.15 44.55 -19.82
C GLU A 347 -57.74 44.20 -18.38
N ALA A 348 -58.61 43.52 -17.62
CA ALA A 348 -58.26 42.98 -16.31
C ALA A 348 -57.12 41.95 -16.40
N LEU A 349 -57.18 41.00 -17.33
CA LEU A 349 -56.12 40.01 -17.52
C LEU A 349 -54.80 40.65 -17.97
N LYS A 350 -54.81 41.65 -18.86
CA LYS A 350 -53.60 42.40 -19.24
C LYS A 350 -52.95 43.08 -18.04
N THR A 351 -53.75 43.74 -17.20
CA THR A 351 -53.27 44.39 -15.98
C THR A 351 -52.65 43.37 -15.02
N ILE A 352 -53.28 42.20 -14.86
CA ILE A 352 -52.74 41.12 -14.02
C ILE A 352 -51.43 40.59 -14.62
N ILE A 353 -51.34 40.39 -15.94
CA ILE A 353 -50.11 39.94 -16.62
C ILE A 353 -48.95 40.93 -16.37
N GLU A 354 -49.19 42.23 -16.51
CA GLU A 354 -48.16 43.25 -16.25
C GLU A 354 -47.68 43.19 -14.80
N ILE A 355 -48.60 43.07 -13.84
CA ILE A 355 -48.24 42.92 -12.42
C ILE A 355 -47.47 41.61 -12.19
N MET A 356 -47.90 40.49 -12.78
CA MET A 356 -47.22 39.20 -12.62
C MET A 356 -45.84 39.18 -13.26
N LYS A 357 -45.62 39.86 -14.39
CA LYS A 357 -44.29 40.04 -14.98
C LYS A 357 -43.36 40.80 -14.03
N ASN A 358 -43.85 41.87 -13.40
CA ASN A 358 -43.09 42.61 -12.39
C ASN A 358 -42.80 41.73 -11.16
N CYS A 359 -43.75 40.90 -10.72
CA CYS A 359 -43.52 39.92 -9.65
C CYS A 359 -42.46 38.88 -10.02
N ASN A 360 -42.43 38.39 -11.27
CA ASN A 360 -41.40 37.43 -11.73
C ASN A 360 -40.01 38.08 -11.77
N GLN A 361 -39.89 39.33 -12.22
CA GLN A 361 -38.62 40.06 -12.19
C GLN A 361 -38.14 40.32 -10.75
N MET A 362 -39.08 40.57 -9.84
CA MET A 362 -38.78 40.64 -8.41
C MET A 362 -38.28 39.29 -7.90
N GLU A 363 -38.92 38.18 -8.23
CA GLU A 363 -38.48 36.84 -7.81
C GLU A 363 -37.06 36.48 -8.30
N GLU A 364 -36.68 36.89 -9.51
CA GLU A 364 -35.31 36.76 -10.01
C GLU A 364 -34.31 37.54 -9.13
N LYS A 365 -34.63 38.79 -8.79
CA LYS A 365 -33.81 39.59 -7.86
C LYS A 365 -33.76 39.01 -6.46
N GLU A 366 -34.86 38.44 -5.98
CA GLU A 366 -34.91 37.75 -4.68
C GLU A 366 -33.96 36.55 -4.66
N GLN A 367 -33.87 35.80 -5.76
CA GLN A 367 -32.89 34.71 -5.88
C GLN A 367 -31.45 35.23 -5.85
N GLU A 368 -31.15 36.34 -6.50
CA GLU A 368 -29.84 37.00 -6.45
C GLU A 368 -29.48 37.45 -5.02
N ILE A 369 -30.40 38.12 -4.33
CA ILE A 369 -30.26 38.56 -2.93
C ILE A 369 -30.02 37.34 -2.02
N ASN A 370 -30.82 36.28 -2.17
CA ASN A 370 -30.66 35.04 -1.41
C ASN A 370 -29.32 34.34 -1.68
N GLN A 371 -28.84 34.33 -2.93
CA GLN A 371 -27.52 33.80 -3.26
C GLN A 371 -26.40 34.62 -2.61
N SER A 372 -26.52 35.95 -2.64
CA SER A 372 -25.58 36.85 -1.95
C SER A 372 -25.57 36.58 -0.45
N LEU A 373 -26.76 36.45 0.17
CA LEU A 373 -26.90 36.12 1.59
C LEU A 373 -26.23 34.79 1.96
N ARG A 374 -26.39 33.75 1.12
CA ARG A 374 -25.74 32.45 1.34
C ARG A 374 -24.22 32.56 1.29
N LYS A 375 -23.67 33.30 0.32
CA LYS A 375 -22.23 33.51 0.18
C LYS A 375 -21.65 34.23 1.41
N GLU A 376 -22.29 35.30 1.85
CA GLU A 376 -21.85 36.07 3.03
C GLU A 376 -21.98 35.26 4.33
N LYS A 377 -23.04 34.44 4.47
CA LYS A 377 -23.17 33.52 5.62
C LYS A 377 -22.08 32.46 5.65
N GLU A 378 -21.71 31.89 4.50
CA GLU A 378 -20.59 30.94 4.44
C GLU A 378 -19.25 31.64 4.72
N GLN A 379 -19.05 32.85 4.22
CA GLN A 379 -17.87 33.66 4.52
C GLN A 379 -17.75 33.95 6.03
N LEU A 380 -18.86 34.32 6.69
CA LEU A 380 -18.89 34.51 8.14
C LEU A 380 -18.51 33.22 8.88
N ARG A 381 -19.02 32.07 8.43
CA ARG A 381 -18.69 30.75 9.01
C ARG A 381 -17.20 30.43 8.88
N MET A 382 -16.62 30.67 7.70
CA MET A 382 -15.18 30.50 7.49
C MET A 382 -14.34 31.44 8.37
N LEU A 383 -14.74 32.70 8.50
CA LEU A 383 -14.03 33.66 9.36
C LEU A 383 -14.10 33.25 10.84
N GLN A 384 -15.25 32.77 11.31
CA GLN A 384 -15.41 32.24 12.67
C GLN A 384 -14.54 31.01 12.93
N GLN A 385 -14.42 30.11 11.94
CA GLN A 385 -13.53 28.96 12.03
C GLN A 385 -12.06 29.41 12.07
N ASN A 386 -11.64 30.31 11.17
CA ASN A 386 -10.29 30.87 11.16
C ASN A 386 -9.93 31.56 12.49
N LEU A 387 -10.91 32.22 13.12
CA LEU A 387 -10.75 32.81 14.45
C LEU A 387 -10.56 31.75 15.53
N ALA A 388 -11.32 30.65 15.49
CA ALA A 388 -11.17 29.54 16.43
C ALA A 388 -9.78 28.90 16.29
N ASP A 389 -9.35 28.62 15.06
CA ASP A 389 -8.04 28.03 14.75
C ASP A 389 -6.89 28.95 15.19
N SER A 390 -7.00 30.26 14.91
CA SER A 390 -6.01 31.25 15.34
C SER A 390 -5.92 31.36 16.87
N ASN A 391 -7.07 31.29 17.57
CA ASN A 391 -7.10 31.26 19.03
C ASN A 391 -6.51 29.96 19.60
N GLU A 392 -6.73 28.83 18.95
CA GLU A 392 -6.14 27.56 19.35
C GLU A 392 -4.61 27.59 19.18
N GLN A 393 -4.11 28.06 18.03
CA GLN A 393 -2.68 28.25 17.79
C GLN A 393 -2.05 29.19 18.84
N LEU A 394 -2.73 30.30 19.14
CA LEU A 394 -2.27 31.22 20.20
C LEU A 394 -2.22 30.53 21.57
N ARG A 395 -3.22 29.73 21.94
CA ARG A 395 -3.22 28.94 23.18
C ARG A 395 -2.08 27.93 23.22
N GLN A 396 -1.79 27.27 22.11
CA GLN A 396 -0.68 26.33 21.99
C GLN A 396 0.66 27.05 22.24
N PHE A 397 0.90 28.20 21.60
CA PHE A 397 2.12 28.99 21.82
C PHE A 397 2.24 29.54 23.25
N ILE A 398 1.13 29.95 23.87
CA ILE A 398 1.11 30.41 25.28
C ILE A 398 1.43 29.24 26.23
N THR A 399 1.03 28.00 25.89
CA THR A 399 1.22 26.82 26.74
C THR A 399 2.59 26.16 26.56
N SER A 400 3.15 26.15 25.35
CA SER A 400 4.48 25.59 25.05
C SER A 400 5.62 26.39 25.69
N LYS A 401 5.52 27.73 25.65
CA LYS A 401 6.52 28.65 26.19
C LYS A 401 6.94 28.37 27.65
N PRO A 402 6.06 28.27 28.65
CA PRO A 402 6.45 28.00 30.03
C PRO A 402 7.06 26.60 30.21
N LEU A 403 6.72 25.63 29.36
CA LEU A 403 7.32 24.29 29.41
C LEU A 403 8.77 24.33 28.93
N LEU A 404 9.03 24.99 27.79
CA LEU A 404 10.39 25.15 27.27
C LEU A 404 11.27 26.00 28.19
N ILE A 405 10.73 27.04 28.82
CA ILE A 405 11.45 27.84 29.83
C ILE A 405 11.83 26.97 31.04
N LYS A 406 10.88 26.20 31.58
CA LYS A 406 11.16 25.28 32.71
C LYS A 406 12.19 24.22 32.35
N GLU A 407 12.13 23.68 31.13
CA GLU A 407 13.11 22.70 30.65
C GLU A 407 14.49 23.33 30.49
N ASN A 408 14.57 24.56 29.97
CA ASN A 408 15.82 25.30 29.91
C ASN A 408 16.39 25.60 31.31
N GLU A 409 15.55 25.95 32.29
CA GLU A 409 15.96 26.11 33.69
C GLU A 409 16.49 24.80 34.28
N ARG A 410 15.79 23.68 34.03
CA ARG A 410 16.22 22.34 34.46
C ARG A 410 17.57 21.96 33.86
N LEU A 411 17.75 22.13 32.55
CA LEU A 411 19.00 21.85 31.83
C LEU A 411 20.13 22.79 32.29
N LYS A 412 19.84 24.06 32.61
CA LYS A 412 20.83 25.00 33.18
C LYS A 412 21.30 24.55 34.56
N GLU A 413 20.38 24.08 35.42
CA GLU A 413 20.74 23.54 36.74
C GLU A 413 21.50 22.21 36.61
N GLU A 414 21.11 21.33 35.68
CA GLU A 414 21.83 20.09 35.36
C GLU A 414 23.25 20.39 34.86
N ASN A 415 23.42 21.37 33.98
CA ASN A 415 24.73 21.84 33.53
C ASN A 415 25.59 22.35 34.69
N LYS A 416 25.00 23.08 35.64
CA LYS A 416 25.69 23.57 36.83
C LYS A 416 26.13 22.41 37.73
N GLN A 417 25.28 21.39 37.91
CA GLN A 417 25.62 20.19 38.69
C GLN A 417 26.71 19.35 38.01
N LEU A 418 26.62 19.15 36.69
CA LEU A 418 27.65 18.46 35.90
C LEU A 418 28.98 19.20 35.94
N ALA A 419 28.97 20.54 35.85
CA ALA A 419 30.16 21.37 36.00
C ALA A 419 30.78 21.25 37.41
N LEU A 420 29.98 21.35 38.47
CA LEU A 420 30.45 21.15 39.86
C LEU A 420 31.00 19.73 40.09
N SER A 421 30.38 18.71 39.50
CA SER A 421 30.87 17.32 39.57
C SER A 421 32.18 17.11 38.78
N SER A 422 32.37 17.82 37.67
CA SER A 422 33.60 17.85 36.88
C SER A 422 34.72 18.58 37.62
N GLU A 423 34.41 19.70 38.27
CA GLU A 423 35.37 20.53 39.02
C GLU A 423 35.83 19.85 40.33
N SER A 424 34.91 19.24 41.07
CA SER A 424 35.27 18.41 42.24
C SER A 424 36.13 17.19 41.84
N ALA A 425 35.86 16.57 40.69
CA ALA A 425 36.73 15.53 40.13
C ALA A 425 38.09 16.07 39.65
N ALA A 426 38.18 17.34 39.22
CA ALA A 426 39.43 17.99 38.82
C ALA A 426 40.38 18.21 40.02
N PHE A 427 39.85 18.49 41.21
CA PHE A 427 40.63 18.54 42.45
C PHE A 427 41.28 17.18 42.77
N HIS A 428 40.53 16.08 42.63
CA HIS A 428 41.07 14.73 42.81
C HIS A 428 42.07 14.34 41.70
N ARG A 429 41.87 14.82 40.48
CA ARG A 429 42.76 14.64 39.32
C ARG A 429 44.11 15.35 39.48
N ALA A 430 44.12 16.58 39.99
CA ALA A 430 45.36 17.32 40.23
C ALA A 430 46.20 16.62 41.31
N ASN A 431 45.58 16.26 42.43
CA ASN A 431 46.27 15.55 43.51
C ASN A 431 46.77 14.15 43.10
N SER A 432 46.04 13.41 42.26
CA SER A 432 46.49 12.11 41.74
C SER A 432 47.61 12.24 40.71
N PHE A 433 47.57 13.26 39.85
CA PHE A 433 48.62 13.47 38.86
C PHE A 433 49.92 13.92 39.51
N TYR A 434 49.86 14.84 40.49
CA TYR A 434 51.03 15.24 41.28
C TYR A 434 51.62 14.06 42.08
N SER A 435 50.79 13.21 42.70
CA SER A 435 51.30 12.03 43.41
C SER A 435 51.94 11.00 42.47
N SER A 436 51.44 10.86 41.23
CA SER A 436 52.04 10.01 40.21
C SER A 436 53.41 10.51 39.74
N LEU A 437 53.56 11.82 39.51
CA LEU A 437 54.84 12.44 39.13
C LEU A 437 55.87 12.36 40.26
N PHE A 438 55.42 12.53 41.51
CA PHE A 438 56.28 12.36 42.70
C PHE A 438 56.72 10.89 42.86
N GLY A 439 55.81 9.93 42.63
CA GLY A 439 56.13 8.50 42.65
C GLY A 439 57.12 8.08 41.56
N ILE A 440 56.97 8.58 40.33
CA ILE A 440 57.87 8.26 39.21
C ILE A 440 59.26 8.91 39.40
N SER A 441 59.32 10.16 39.86
CA SER A 441 60.60 10.85 40.11
C SER A 441 61.37 10.24 41.29
N CYS A 442 60.69 9.83 42.38
CA CYS A 442 61.34 9.10 43.47
C CYS A 442 61.74 7.67 43.10
N GLY A 443 60.99 7.00 42.22
CA GLY A 443 61.33 5.66 41.71
C GLY A 443 62.53 5.64 40.75
N LEU A 444 62.74 6.70 39.97
CA LEU A 444 63.88 6.80 39.05
C LEU A 444 65.18 7.20 39.76
N ILE A 445 65.11 7.97 40.86
CA ILE A 445 66.29 8.31 41.68
C ILE A 445 66.82 7.08 42.45
N SER A 446 65.98 6.08 42.70
CA SER A 446 66.38 4.83 43.38
C SER A 446 66.94 3.75 42.44
N ALA A 447 66.81 3.89 41.11
CA ALA A 447 67.46 3.01 40.14
C ALA A 447 68.87 3.48 39.72
N GLY A 448 69.22 4.76 39.92
CA GLY A 448 70.51 5.35 39.54
C GLY A 448 71.60 5.35 40.63
N ILE A 449 71.29 4.97 41.88
CA ILE A 449 72.22 5.05 43.02
C ILE A 449 72.73 3.65 43.48
N ILE A 450 72.31 2.55 42.84
CA ILE A 450 72.63 1.18 43.30
C ILE A 450 74.04 0.69 42.87
N ASN A 451 74.81 1.47 42.10
CA ASN A 451 76.23 1.15 41.85
C ASN A 451 77.17 2.03 42.68
N GLY A 452 77.33 1.67 43.96
CA GLY A 452 78.54 2.02 44.72
C GLY A 452 78.36 2.69 46.08
N ALA A 453 77.64 2.09 47.03
CA ALA A 453 77.93 2.27 48.47
C ALA A 453 77.32 1.15 49.32
N ILE A 454 78.11 0.71 50.28
CA ILE A 454 78.00 -0.49 51.12
C ILE A 454 77.04 -0.27 52.33
N LEU A 455 76.42 -1.37 52.82
CA LEU A 455 75.71 -1.60 54.11
C LEU A 455 74.16 -1.50 54.19
N LEU A 456 73.53 -2.69 54.24
CA LEU A 456 72.38 -3.13 55.05
C LEU A 456 71.31 -2.09 55.51
N ASN A 457 70.18 -1.99 54.78
CA ASN A 457 68.86 -1.67 55.37
C ASN A 457 67.68 -2.18 54.50
N PRO A 458 66.79 -3.09 54.99
CA PRO A 458 65.64 -3.61 54.24
C PRO A 458 64.51 -2.59 53.99
N ILE A 459 64.63 -1.38 54.54
CA ILE A 459 63.68 -0.27 54.31
C ILE A 459 63.87 0.37 52.91
N LEU A 460 65.02 0.18 52.25
CA LEU A 460 65.31 0.85 50.97
C LEU A 460 64.71 0.16 49.73
N LEU A 461 64.23 -1.09 49.82
CA LEU A 461 63.66 -1.83 48.67
C LEU A 461 62.12 -1.85 48.63
N THR A 462 61.44 -1.65 49.77
CA THR A 462 59.96 -1.58 49.85
C THR A 462 59.41 -0.23 49.40
N ILE A 463 60.20 0.83 49.57
CA ILE A 463 59.83 2.21 49.26
C ILE A 463 59.61 2.40 47.73
N PRO A 464 60.51 1.99 46.82
CA PRO A 464 60.30 2.16 45.37
C PRO A 464 59.10 1.34 44.83
N GLY A 465 58.88 0.13 45.35
CA GLY A 465 57.75 -0.73 44.93
C GLY A 465 56.39 -0.18 45.34
N ALA A 466 56.27 0.37 46.56
CA ALA A 466 55.03 1.02 47.01
C ALA A 466 54.72 2.28 46.20
N PHE A 467 55.74 3.08 45.85
CA PHE A 467 55.56 4.26 45.00
C PHE A 467 55.15 3.90 43.56
N ALA A 468 55.63 2.78 43.00
CA ALA A 468 55.19 2.31 41.69
C ALA A 468 53.70 1.90 41.69
N ILE A 469 53.21 1.23 42.73
CA ILE A 469 51.79 0.89 42.87
C ILE A 469 50.94 2.16 43.02
N VAL A 470 51.38 3.11 43.85
CA VAL A 470 50.70 4.41 43.98
C VAL A 470 50.68 5.15 42.63
N ALA A 471 51.76 5.09 41.85
CA ALA A 471 51.81 5.67 40.51
C ALA A 471 50.81 5.01 39.54
N VAL A 472 50.68 3.68 39.55
CA VAL A 472 49.70 2.98 38.68
C VAL A 472 48.27 3.29 39.11
N VAL A 473 47.95 3.22 40.40
CA VAL A 473 46.61 3.52 40.93
C VAL A 473 46.23 4.97 40.64
N SER A 474 47.16 5.90 40.81
CA SER A 474 46.94 7.33 40.52
C SER A 474 46.74 7.61 39.03
N VAL A 475 47.45 6.90 38.13
CA VAL A 475 47.22 6.99 36.68
C VAL A 475 45.83 6.45 36.31
N ILE A 476 45.40 5.31 36.88
CA ILE A 476 44.05 4.76 36.63
C ILE A 476 42.98 5.75 37.12
N ILE A 477 43.12 6.31 38.32
CA ILE A 477 42.20 7.33 38.85
C ILE A 477 42.17 8.56 37.93
N ALA A 478 43.33 9.00 37.42
CA ALA A 478 43.41 10.13 36.50
C ALA A 478 42.72 9.84 35.14
N ILE A 479 42.86 8.63 34.59
CA ILE A 479 42.19 8.20 33.36
C ILE A 479 40.67 8.17 33.57
N VAL A 480 40.20 7.54 34.66
CA VAL A 480 38.76 7.48 34.98
C VAL A 480 38.19 8.88 35.18
N ALA A 481 38.91 9.76 35.89
CA ALA A 481 38.51 11.16 36.04
C ALA A 481 38.51 11.92 34.70
N HIS A 482 39.42 11.61 33.78
CA HIS A 482 39.43 12.18 32.43
C HIS A 482 38.23 11.73 31.60
N CYS A 483 37.92 10.43 31.60
CA CYS A 483 36.76 9.88 30.89
C CYS A 483 35.45 10.45 31.45
N LYS A 484 35.31 10.54 32.79
CA LYS A 484 34.14 11.17 33.43
C LYS A 484 34.01 12.65 33.07
N LYS A 485 35.11 13.40 33.09
CA LYS A 485 35.10 14.80 32.66
C LYS A 485 34.69 14.93 31.19
N SER A 486 35.25 14.12 30.30
CA SER A 486 34.90 14.16 28.88
C SER A 486 33.42 13.86 28.66
N SER A 487 32.85 12.88 29.37
CA SER A 487 31.43 12.55 29.31
C SER A 487 30.54 13.66 29.86
N ASN A 488 30.94 14.31 30.96
CA ASN A 488 30.21 15.43 31.54
C ASN A 488 30.28 16.66 30.63
N ASP A 489 31.45 16.96 30.06
CA ASP A 489 31.65 18.08 29.15
C ASP A 489 30.82 17.87 27.85
N GLU A 490 30.75 16.63 27.34
CA GLU A 490 29.89 16.25 26.21
C GLU A 490 28.40 16.42 26.53
N GLN A 491 27.95 15.99 27.72
CA GLN A 491 26.57 16.20 28.18
C GLN A 491 26.23 17.68 28.35
N VAL A 492 27.15 18.48 28.90
CA VAL A 492 26.97 19.93 29.03
C VAL A 492 26.87 20.60 27.65
N GLU A 493 27.68 20.17 26.68
CA GLU A 493 27.62 20.70 25.32
C GLU A 493 26.30 20.32 24.62
N ASN A 494 25.85 19.08 24.79
CA ASN A 494 24.55 18.65 24.26
C ASN A 494 23.39 19.44 24.90
N ASN A 495 23.41 19.64 26.23
CA ASN A 495 22.41 20.43 26.94
C ASN A 495 22.43 21.90 26.50
N LYS A 496 23.61 22.50 26.26
CA LYS A 496 23.71 23.86 25.70
C LYS A 496 23.10 23.96 24.31
N LYS A 497 23.33 22.94 23.47
CA LYS A 497 22.72 22.87 22.14
C LYS A 497 21.19 22.81 22.24
N ILE A 498 20.65 21.95 23.11
CA ILE A 498 19.20 21.85 23.36
C ILE A 498 18.64 23.18 23.90
N ILE A 499 19.33 23.84 24.84
CA ILE A 499 18.91 25.16 25.35
C ILE A 499 18.87 26.19 24.22
N SER A 500 19.87 26.23 23.33
CA SER A 500 19.91 27.15 22.20
C SER A 500 18.79 26.89 21.18
N GLU A 501 18.50 25.61 20.90
CA GLU A 501 17.38 25.21 20.02
C GLU A 501 16.03 25.60 20.64
N ASN A 502 15.87 25.39 21.95
CA ASN A 502 14.68 25.81 22.69
C ASN A 502 14.53 27.35 22.74
N GLU A 503 15.62 28.10 22.96
CA GLU A 503 15.60 29.57 22.97
C GLU A 503 15.22 30.14 21.59
N SER A 504 15.72 29.54 20.50
CA SER A 504 15.29 29.89 19.13
C SER A 504 13.81 29.56 18.91
N THR A 505 13.35 28.39 19.36
CA THR A 505 11.95 27.96 19.24
C THR A 505 11.02 28.91 20.02
N ILE A 506 11.38 29.29 21.25
CA ILE A 506 10.63 30.26 22.05
C ILE A 506 10.55 31.62 21.35
N PHE A 507 11.65 32.09 20.74
CA PHE A 507 11.65 33.37 20.02
C PHE A 507 10.72 33.33 18.81
N ASP A 508 10.80 32.28 18.00
CA ASP A 508 9.94 32.11 16.82
C ASP A 508 8.47 31.94 17.20
N GLU A 509 8.17 31.16 18.24
CA GLU A 509 6.82 30.99 18.78
C GLU A 509 6.28 32.30 19.37
N CYS A 510 7.10 33.10 20.06
CA CYS A 510 6.69 34.41 20.57
C CYS A 510 6.37 35.40 19.45
N LYS A 511 7.20 35.42 18.39
CA LYS A 511 6.95 36.27 17.23
C LYS A 511 5.64 35.89 16.55
N LYS A 512 5.43 34.59 16.28
CA LYS A 512 4.18 34.07 15.70
C LYS A 512 2.96 34.33 16.59
N ALA A 513 3.09 34.16 17.90
CA ALA A 513 2.03 34.43 18.86
C ALA A 513 1.63 35.92 18.83
N ASN A 514 2.61 36.83 18.81
CA ASN A 514 2.36 38.27 18.70
C ASN A 514 1.70 38.63 17.36
N ASP A 515 2.18 38.08 16.24
CA ASP A 515 1.58 38.29 14.92
C ASP A 515 0.12 37.79 14.88
N ILE A 516 -0.18 36.66 15.53
CA ILE A 516 -1.53 36.14 15.65
C ILE A 516 -2.40 37.06 16.53
N SER A 517 -1.90 37.48 17.70
CA SER A 517 -2.68 38.25 18.67
C SER A 517 -2.89 39.72 18.29
N GLU A 518 -1.88 40.37 17.72
CA GLU A 518 -1.90 41.82 17.45
C GLU A 518 -2.39 42.16 16.04
N VAL A 519 -2.23 41.25 15.07
CA VAL A 519 -2.59 41.51 13.66
C VAL A 519 -3.71 40.59 13.20
N THR A 520 -3.54 39.27 13.34
CA THR A 520 -4.42 38.30 12.70
C THR A 520 -5.81 38.25 13.34
N ILE A 521 -5.90 38.08 14.66
CA ILE A 521 -7.19 38.02 15.38
C ILE A 521 -7.97 39.34 15.27
N PRO A 522 -7.37 40.54 15.45
CA PRO A 522 -8.08 41.81 15.26
C PRO A 522 -8.61 42.00 13.83
N ASN A 523 -7.82 41.63 12.81
CA ASN A 523 -8.26 41.71 11.42
C ASN A 523 -9.43 40.75 11.12
N ILE A 524 -9.35 39.50 11.59
CA ILE A 524 -10.46 38.54 11.46
C ILE A 524 -11.72 39.07 12.18
N ASN A 525 -11.59 39.64 13.37
CA ASN A 525 -12.71 40.24 14.10
C ASN A 525 -13.34 41.41 13.34
N ALA A 526 -12.53 42.31 12.78
CA ALA A 526 -13.04 43.43 11.96
C ALA A 526 -13.77 42.92 10.71
N GLN A 527 -13.26 41.87 10.06
CA GLN A 527 -13.92 41.23 8.92
C GLN A 527 -15.22 40.50 9.32
N ILE A 528 -15.26 39.87 10.50
CA ILE A 528 -16.48 39.26 11.04
C ILE A 528 -17.55 40.33 11.25
N GLU A 529 -17.20 41.47 11.86
CA GLU A 529 -18.13 42.57 12.09
C GLU A 529 -18.64 43.17 10.77
N GLN A 530 -17.75 43.40 9.81
CA GLN A 530 -18.12 43.88 8.48
C GLN A 530 -19.05 42.90 7.74
N THR A 531 -18.74 41.61 7.78
CA THR A 531 -19.55 40.56 7.16
C THR A 531 -20.92 40.44 7.84
N ALA A 532 -20.97 40.51 9.17
CA ALA A 532 -22.22 40.47 9.94
C ALA A 532 -23.11 41.68 9.63
N ASN A 533 -22.54 42.89 9.52
CA ASN A 533 -23.27 44.08 9.12
C ASN A 533 -23.81 43.96 7.68
N THR A 534 -23.02 43.38 6.77
CA THR A 534 -23.44 43.13 5.38
C THR A 534 -24.60 42.13 5.32
N ILE A 535 -24.54 41.05 6.11
CA ILE A 535 -25.64 40.09 6.24
C ILE A 535 -26.91 40.79 6.73
N ALA A 536 -26.84 41.63 7.76
CA ALA A 536 -27.99 42.35 8.29
C ALA A 536 -28.61 43.30 7.25
N LEU A 537 -27.78 43.99 6.45
CA LEU A 537 -28.25 44.83 5.35
C LEU A 537 -28.95 44.02 4.25
N ILE A 538 -28.38 42.87 3.85
CA ILE A 538 -28.99 41.97 2.85
C ILE A 538 -30.31 41.38 3.38
N GLU A 539 -30.39 41.02 4.66
CA GLU A 539 -31.63 40.54 5.29
C GLU A 539 -32.72 41.62 5.33
N GLN A 540 -32.33 42.88 5.60
CA GLN A 540 -33.25 44.02 5.53
C GLN A 540 -33.74 44.27 4.10
N GLU A 541 -32.84 44.22 3.11
CA GLU A 541 -33.20 44.34 1.69
C GLU A 541 -34.17 43.23 1.26
N LEU A 542 -33.90 41.99 1.66
CA LEU A 542 -34.77 40.83 1.41
C LEU A 542 -36.16 41.04 2.01
N GLN A 543 -36.26 41.56 3.23
CA GLN A 543 -37.54 41.83 3.89
C GLN A 543 -38.33 42.94 3.17
N GLN A 544 -37.67 44.02 2.77
CA GLN A 544 -38.30 45.09 1.98
C GLN A 544 -38.79 44.56 0.63
N HIS A 545 -37.99 43.72 -0.01
CA HIS A 545 -38.32 43.09 -1.28
C HIS A 545 -39.55 42.18 -1.17
N HIS A 546 -39.64 41.35 -0.12
CA HIS A 546 -40.82 40.53 0.18
C HIS A 546 -42.09 41.37 0.41
N GLN A 547 -41.97 42.47 1.15
CA GLN A 547 -43.10 43.38 1.40
C GLN A 547 -43.61 44.03 0.10
N ALA A 548 -42.70 44.51 -0.75
CA ALA A 548 -43.06 45.09 -2.04
C ALA A 548 -43.74 44.06 -2.97
N MET A 549 -43.22 42.83 -3.00
CA MET A 549 -43.81 41.74 -3.78
C MET A 549 -45.22 41.39 -3.29
N SER A 550 -45.42 41.29 -1.98
CA SER A 550 -46.74 41.02 -1.37
C SER A 550 -47.77 42.10 -1.70
N GLN A 551 -47.36 43.37 -1.67
CA GLN A 551 -48.23 44.50 -2.07
C GLN A 551 -48.64 44.42 -3.55
N LEU A 552 -47.72 44.07 -4.44
CA LEU A 552 -48.03 43.86 -5.86
C LEU A 552 -48.98 42.68 -6.09
N LEU A 553 -48.76 41.55 -5.41
CA LEU A 553 -49.66 40.40 -5.47
C LEU A 553 -51.06 40.75 -4.97
N HIS A 554 -51.17 41.46 -3.84
CA HIS A 554 -52.45 41.94 -3.33
C HIS A 554 -53.13 42.90 -4.33
N LYS A 555 -52.36 43.75 -5.02
CA LYS A 555 -52.90 44.60 -6.09
C LYS A 555 -53.46 43.76 -7.25
N ALA A 556 -52.76 42.71 -7.68
CA ALA A 556 -53.22 41.81 -8.73
C ALA A 556 -54.49 41.03 -8.33
N GLN A 557 -54.55 40.54 -7.09
CA GLN A 557 -55.71 39.83 -6.55
C GLN A 557 -56.98 40.69 -6.50
N ASN A 558 -56.85 42.01 -6.45
CA ASN A 558 -57.98 42.94 -6.42
C ASN A 558 -58.40 43.43 -7.82
N VAL A 559 -57.68 43.06 -8.89
CA VAL A 559 -58.12 43.34 -10.27
C VAL A 559 -59.31 42.42 -10.60
N THR A 560 -60.45 43.03 -10.94
CA THR A 560 -61.68 42.34 -11.33
C THR A 560 -62.20 42.87 -12.67
N GLY A 561 -62.73 41.98 -13.52
CA GLY A 561 -63.28 42.30 -14.85
C GLY A 561 -64.71 42.87 -14.83
N ALA A 562 -65.26 43.19 -13.66
CA ALA A 562 -66.61 43.75 -13.54
C ALA A 562 -66.59 45.24 -13.91
N GLN A 563 -67.43 45.63 -14.86
CA GLN A 563 -67.63 47.03 -15.23
C GLN A 563 -68.01 47.84 -13.98
N GLY A 564 -67.33 48.97 -13.81
CA GLY A 564 -67.53 49.85 -12.67
C GLY A 564 -69.00 50.18 -12.43
N LYS A 565 -69.46 49.87 -11.22
CA LYS A 565 -70.36 50.70 -10.43
C LYS A 565 -70.27 50.26 -8.97
N ASN A 566 -69.80 51.21 -8.17
CA ASN A 566 -69.85 51.30 -6.72
C ASN A 566 -68.85 50.45 -5.92
N ASN A 567 -67.96 51.18 -5.25
CA ASN A 567 -67.29 50.81 -4.02
C ASN A 567 -68.22 49.99 -3.12
N VAL A 568 -67.84 48.74 -2.86
CA VAL A 568 -68.16 48.06 -1.60
C VAL A 568 -66.84 47.50 -1.08
N PHE A 569 -66.17 48.33 -0.30
CA PHE A 569 -65.21 47.87 0.70
C PHE A 569 -65.96 46.92 1.66
N PHE A 570 -65.39 45.75 1.91
CA PHE A 570 -65.90 44.65 2.76
C PHE A 570 -67.14 43.89 2.26
N LEU A 571 -66.91 42.75 1.61
CA LEU A 571 -67.79 41.60 1.75
C LEU A 571 -66.99 40.39 2.26
N LYS A 572 -67.49 39.85 3.37
CA LYS A 572 -67.02 38.69 4.12
C LYS A 572 -66.79 37.48 3.22
N ALA A 573 -65.83 36.66 3.63
CA ALA A 573 -65.67 35.27 3.21
C ALA A 573 -67.04 34.55 3.18
N GLY A 574 -67.42 34.07 2.00
CA GLY A 574 -68.64 33.33 1.78
C GLY A 574 -68.51 32.44 0.55
N ASN A 575 -68.43 31.14 0.81
CA ASN A 575 -68.62 29.99 -0.08
C ASN A 575 -67.68 29.86 -1.30
N ILE A 576 -66.61 29.09 -1.08
CA ILE A 576 -65.92 28.33 -2.12
C ILE A 576 -66.87 27.19 -2.55
N ASP A 577 -67.23 27.21 -3.83
CA ASP A 577 -67.98 26.15 -4.50
C ASP A 577 -67.10 24.88 -4.62
N PRO A 578 -67.55 23.65 -4.30
CA PRO A 578 -66.66 22.49 -4.09
C PRO A 578 -66.10 21.82 -5.36
N GLN A 579 -66.18 22.43 -6.54
CA GLN A 579 -65.81 21.76 -7.81
C GLN A 579 -64.51 22.24 -8.47
N ALA A 580 -63.71 23.10 -7.83
CA ALA A 580 -62.38 23.43 -8.33
C ALA A 580 -61.32 22.46 -7.78
N GLN A 581 -60.84 21.53 -8.62
CA GLN A 581 -59.67 20.72 -8.27
C GLN A 581 -58.45 21.65 -8.08
N PRO A 582 -57.64 21.44 -7.02
CA PRO A 582 -56.42 22.19 -6.82
C PRO A 582 -55.43 21.93 -7.95
N SER A 583 -54.80 22.99 -8.44
CA SER A 583 -53.83 23.02 -9.54
C SER A 583 -52.41 22.61 -9.14
N ALA A 584 -52.18 22.23 -7.88
CA ALA A 584 -50.89 21.80 -7.38
C ALA A 584 -50.84 20.26 -7.23
N PRO A 585 -49.74 19.59 -7.62
CA PRO A 585 -49.54 18.19 -7.27
C PRO A 585 -49.38 18.04 -5.74
N ILE A 586 -50.02 17.01 -5.18
CA ILE A 586 -49.83 16.61 -3.77
C ILE A 586 -48.45 15.97 -3.69
N TYR A 587 -47.54 16.61 -2.95
CA TYR A 587 -46.24 16.03 -2.62
C TYR A 587 -46.39 15.23 -1.32
N ASP A 588 -46.12 13.92 -1.40
CA ASP A 588 -46.01 13.03 -0.26
C ASP A 588 -44.58 13.21 0.30
N GLU A 589 -44.45 13.97 1.39
CA GLU A 589 -43.21 13.97 2.17
C GLU A 589 -43.16 12.66 2.96
N SER A 590 -42.47 11.66 2.42
CA SER A 590 -42.11 10.45 3.15
C SER A 590 -41.24 10.84 4.35
N ILE A 591 -41.82 10.63 5.54
CA ILE A 591 -41.20 10.68 6.86
C ILE A 591 -40.11 9.60 6.93
N ASP A 592 -38.84 10.03 6.86
CA ASP A 592 -37.72 9.28 7.43
C ASP A 592 -37.30 9.99 8.72
N ASP A 593 -38.02 9.66 9.80
CA ASP A 593 -37.55 9.86 11.18
C ASP A 593 -37.90 8.58 11.96
N ILE A 594 -37.01 7.59 11.83
CA ILE A 594 -36.92 6.45 12.75
C ILE A 594 -35.48 6.35 13.22
N ASP A 595 -35.31 6.82 14.46
CA ASP A 595 -34.57 6.15 15.53
C ASP A 595 -33.04 6.14 15.47
N SER A 596 -32.45 7.06 16.23
CA SER A 596 -31.27 6.72 17.03
C SER A 596 -31.29 7.51 18.35
N GLY A 597 -32.05 6.99 19.32
CA GLY A 597 -31.90 7.37 20.71
C GLY A 597 -30.53 6.92 21.25
N VAL A 598 -29.72 7.88 21.71
CA VAL A 598 -28.69 7.64 22.73
C VAL A 598 -28.77 8.79 23.73
N GLY A 599 -29.34 8.47 24.89
CA GLY A 599 -29.44 9.38 26.03
C GLY A 599 -28.10 9.59 26.72
N PHE A 600 -27.84 10.84 27.10
CA PHE A 600 -26.92 11.18 28.17
C PHE A 600 -27.61 12.18 29.10
N GLY A 601 -28.14 11.66 30.21
CA GLY A 601 -28.56 12.43 31.37
C GLY A 601 -27.48 12.34 32.46
N ASN A 602 -27.01 13.50 32.90
CA ASN A 602 -26.07 13.67 34.00
C ASN A 602 -26.69 13.33 35.38
N GLY A 603 -25.92 12.62 36.21
CA GLY A 603 -25.61 12.94 37.61
C GLY A 603 -26.69 12.80 38.70
N LEU A 604 -26.44 11.89 39.67
CA LEU A 604 -26.39 12.13 41.14
C LEU A 604 -26.52 10.81 41.94
N ARG A 605 -25.40 10.14 42.21
CA ARG A 605 -24.92 9.66 43.54
C ARG A 605 -23.71 8.76 43.38
#